data_AF-A0A7W6E733-F1
#
_entry.id   AF-A0A7W6E733-F1
#
_cell.length_a   1.000
_cell.length_b   1.000
_cell.length_c   1.000
_cell.angle_alpha   90.00
_cell.angle_beta   90.00
_cell.angle_gamma   90.00
#
_symmetry.space_group_name_H-M   'P 1'
#
loop_
_entity.id
_entity.type
_entity.pdbx_description
1 polymer ?
#
loop_
_entity_poly.entity_id
_entity_poly.type
_entity_poly.pdbx_seq_one_letter_code
_entity_poly.pdbx_strand_id
1 'polypeptide(L)'
;MRLKVLILFSLAVPATAGELSLTSPIDCDLNGPCYIQQYVDQDASDKVSDFTCSGLSYDGHKGTDFALASSDMIAQGVDVLASAAGVVSGVRDGIEDVRFTSKNSQATEGRECGNGVIIRHDGGWETQYCHMRQNSVSVERGQQIQAGDVLGQVGMSGRAAFPHVHLSVRRDGNVVDPFDPDGTITCGEVDQNTLWSDLPPYRAGGIISIGTGAEVPEFSSVRDNSVPLPNAQSEALVFYAFLFGTQKGDVVQLSLSGPDGGVLVERDTLMKRRQAQSFRAIGKKLRAERWPAGAYEGNAALIRSGKIVEQQALTLTLP
;
A
#
# COMPACT_ATOMS: atom_id res chain seq x y z
N MET A 1 -47.82 21.37 -53.32
CA MET A 1 -47.01 20.53 -52.40
C MET A 1 -45.69 21.24 -52.13
N ARG A 2 -45.51 21.84 -50.95
CA ARG A 2 -44.23 22.47 -50.55
C ARG A 2 -43.53 21.54 -49.56
N LEU A 3 -42.43 20.92 -50.01
CA LEU A 3 -41.60 20.02 -49.22
C LEU A 3 -40.71 20.87 -48.30
N LYS A 4 -40.94 20.80 -46.98
CA LYS A 4 -40.06 21.43 -45.98
C LYS A 4 -38.93 20.43 -45.66
N VAL A 5 -37.72 20.76 -46.09
CA VAL A 5 -36.49 20.06 -45.68
C VAL A 5 -36.14 20.54 -44.28
N LEU A 6 -36.15 19.62 -43.30
CA LEU A 6 -35.72 19.88 -41.94
C LEU A 6 -34.23 19.54 -41.85
N ILE A 7 -33.38 20.56 -41.79
CA ILE A 7 -31.94 20.40 -41.59
C ILE A 7 -31.70 20.27 -40.08
N LEU A 8 -31.34 19.05 -39.64
CA LEU A 8 -30.89 18.79 -38.28
C LEU A 8 -29.44 19.28 -38.16
N PHE A 9 -29.22 20.39 -37.46
CA PHE A 9 -27.89 20.79 -37.04
C PHE A 9 -27.49 19.94 -35.83
N SER A 10 -26.58 18.98 -36.05
CA SER A 10 -25.86 18.31 -34.98
C SER A 10 -24.90 19.31 -34.34
N LEU A 11 -25.24 19.78 -33.13
CA LEU A 11 -24.32 20.55 -32.30
C LEU A 11 -23.32 19.56 -31.68
N ALA A 12 -22.23 19.29 -32.39
CA ALA A 12 -21.04 18.69 -31.78
C ALA A 12 -20.44 19.74 -30.83
N VAL A 13 -20.75 19.61 -29.54
CA VAL A 13 -20.04 20.34 -28.49
C VAL A 13 -18.60 19.84 -28.53
N PRO A 14 -17.58 20.70 -28.71
CA PRO A 14 -16.21 20.26 -28.55
C PRO A 14 -16.07 19.80 -27.10
N ALA A 15 -15.76 18.52 -26.89
CA ALA A 15 -15.31 18.06 -25.58
C ALA A 15 -14.06 18.86 -25.26
N THR A 16 -14.18 19.85 -24.37
CA THR A 16 -13.02 20.41 -23.70
C THR A 16 -12.36 19.23 -23.00
N ALA A 17 -11.17 18.84 -23.44
CA ALA A 17 -10.38 17.83 -22.75
C ALA A 17 -10.27 18.26 -21.29
N GLY A 18 -10.99 17.57 -20.41
CA GLY A 18 -10.90 17.80 -18.98
C GLY A 18 -9.48 17.48 -18.51
N GLU A 19 -9.05 18.13 -17.44
CA GLU A 19 -7.88 17.66 -16.71
C GLU A 19 -8.10 16.21 -16.26
N LEU A 20 -7.04 15.40 -16.27
CA LEU A 20 -7.12 14.01 -15.84
C LEU A 20 -7.56 13.99 -14.37
N SER A 21 -8.63 13.24 -14.08
CA SER A 21 -9.08 12.99 -12.71
C SER A 21 -9.00 11.49 -12.41
N LEU A 22 -8.40 11.16 -11.28
CA LEU A 22 -8.08 9.80 -10.85
C LEU A 22 -9.00 9.35 -9.72
N THR A 23 -9.41 8.09 -9.76
CA THR A 23 -9.98 7.34 -8.64
C THR A 23 -8.97 6.33 -8.11
N SER A 24 -9.19 5.83 -6.88
CA SER A 24 -8.34 4.78 -6.29
C SER A 24 -8.09 3.62 -7.27
N PRO A 25 -6.83 3.17 -7.46
CA PRO A 25 -6.50 2.05 -8.35
C PRO A 25 -6.73 0.67 -7.71
N ILE A 26 -7.24 0.62 -6.48
CA ILE A 26 -7.43 -0.60 -5.70
C ILE A 26 -8.82 -0.63 -5.07
N ASP A 27 -9.48 -1.78 -5.16
CA ASP A 27 -10.75 -2.05 -4.46
C ASP A 27 -10.48 -2.52 -3.02
N CYS A 28 -9.94 -1.62 -2.21
CA CYS A 28 -9.60 -1.89 -0.82
C CYS A 28 -9.52 -0.60 0.00
N ASP A 29 -10.03 -0.64 1.23
CA ASP A 29 -10.01 0.52 2.12
C ASP A 29 -8.58 0.89 2.56
N LEU A 30 -8.14 2.08 2.16
CA LEU A 30 -6.83 2.66 2.47
C LEU A 30 -6.70 3.18 3.91
N ASN A 31 -7.80 3.21 4.67
CA ASN A 31 -7.80 3.43 6.11
C ASN A 31 -7.85 2.10 6.90
N GLY A 32 -8.02 0.98 6.22
CA GLY A 32 -8.20 -0.34 6.82
C GLY A 32 -7.09 -1.31 6.42
N PRO A 33 -7.42 -2.42 5.73
CA PRO A 33 -6.46 -3.49 5.44
C PRO A 33 -5.51 -3.17 4.27
N CYS A 34 -5.68 -2.03 3.59
CA CYS A 34 -4.74 -1.53 2.60
C CYS A 34 -4.20 -0.15 3.00
N TYR A 35 -3.10 0.23 2.40
CA TYR A 35 -2.39 1.48 2.72
C TYR A 35 -1.47 1.87 1.56
N ILE A 36 -1.02 3.12 1.54
CA ILE A 36 0.03 3.55 0.62
C ILE A 36 1.38 3.36 1.31
N GLN A 37 2.26 2.56 0.70
CA GLN A 37 3.57 2.27 1.28
C GLN A 37 4.67 3.20 0.77
N GLN A 38 4.58 3.66 -0.48
CA GLN A 38 5.57 4.54 -1.10
C GLN A 38 4.87 5.49 -2.06
N TYR A 39 5.36 6.73 -2.10
CA TYR A 39 4.94 7.77 -3.05
C TYR A 39 6.03 7.99 -4.10
N VAL A 40 5.72 8.82 -5.10
CA VAL A 40 6.70 9.24 -6.11
C VAL A 40 7.90 9.89 -5.43
N ASP A 41 9.10 9.62 -5.94
CA ASP A 41 10.31 10.33 -5.52
C ASP A 41 10.36 11.69 -6.21
N GLN A 42 10.21 12.74 -5.41
CA GLN A 42 10.19 14.13 -5.86
C GLN A 42 11.58 14.76 -5.90
N ASP A 43 12.57 14.10 -5.30
CA ASP A 43 13.94 14.56 -5.30
C ASP A 43 14.74 13.78 -6.36
N ALA A 44 15.29 14.50 -7.35
CA ALA A 44 16.08 13.92 -8.42
C ALA A 44 17.56 13.66 -8.02
N SER A 45 17.95 13.97 -6.78
CA SER A 45 19.25 13.65 -6.20
C SER A 45 19.21 12.32 -5.44
N ASP A 46 20.35 11.89 -4.88
CA ASP A 46 20.42 10.66 -4.06
C ASP A 46 19.63 10.78 -2.73
N LYS A 47 19.02 11.93 -2.45
CA LYS A 47 18.09 12.11 -1.33
C LYS A 47 16.71 11.67 -1.79
N VAL A 48 15.96 11.08 -0.86
CA VAL A 48 14.63 10.54 -1.16
C VAL A 48 13.58 11.38 -0.48
N SER A 49 12.58 11.83 -1.24
CA SER A 49 11.49 12.65 -0.72
C SER A 49 10.16 12.28 -1.37
N ASP A 50 9.11 12.16 -0.56
CA ASP A 50 7.73 12.23 -1.06
C ASP A 50 7.28 13.69 -1.18
N PHE A 51 6.08 13.93 -1.70
CA PHE A 51 5.48 15.26 -1.88
C PHE A 51 5.29 16.06 -0.58
N THR A 52 5.39 15.41 0.59
CA THR A 52 5.32 16.07 1.91
C THR A 52 6.68 16.23 2.59
N CYS A 53 7.76 15.80 1.94
CA CYS A 53 9.12 15.76 2.50
C CYS A 53 9.30 14.81 3.69
N SER A 54 8.40 13.83 3.87
CA SER A 54 8.49 12.86 4.96
C SER A 54 9.47 11.73 4.66
N GLY A 55 9.81 11.53 3.39
CA GLY A 55 10.72 10.48 2.95
C GLY A 55 10.06 9.11 2.95
N LEU A 56 8.79 8.98 2.58
CA LEU A 56 8.13 7.71 2.28
C LEU A 56 8.18 7.41 0.76
N SER A 57 9.41 7.28 0.25
CA SER A 57 9.72 6.92 -1.15
C SER A 57 11.04 6.12 -1.25
N TYR A 58 11.60 5.87 -2.42
CA TYR A 58 13.00 5.45 -2.58
C TYR A 58 13.58 6.03 -3.87
N ASP A 59 14.91 6.07 -3.96
CA ASP A 59 15.62 6.72 -5.08
C ASP A 59 15.09 6.25 -6.44
N GLY A 60 14.55 7.21 -7.20
CA GLY A 60 14.02 7.00 -8.54
C GLY A 60 12.67 6.27 -8.57
N HIS A 61 11.88 6.29 -7.50
CA HIS A 61 10.53 5.74 -7.49
C HIS A 61 9.57 6.61 -8.33
N LYS A 62 8.89 6.00 -9.31
CA LYS A 62 8.15 6.71 -10.38
C LYS A 62 6.62 6.56 -10.28
N GLY A 63 6.11 6.18 -9.12
CA GLY A 63 4.68 5.96 -8.92
C GLY A 63 4.32 5.86 -7.45
N THR A 64 3.09 5.44 -7.19
CA THR A 64 2.57 5.24 -5.84
C THR A 64 2.22 3.75 -5.63
N ASP A 65 2.62 3.20 -4.49
CA ASP A 65 2.44 1.79 -4.15
C ASP A 65 1.24 1.60 -3.20
N PHE A 66 0.13 1.08 -3.72
CA PHE A 66 -1.08 0.76 -2.96
C PHE A 66 -1.02 -0.69 -2.49
N ALA A 67 -0.70 -0.89 -1.22
CA ALA A 67 -0.27 -2.14 -0.63
C ALA A 67 -1.39 -2.88 0.12
N LEU A 68 -1.32 -4.21 0.09
CA LEU A 68 -2.09 -5.08 0.98
C LEU A 68 -1.35 -5.25 2.31
N ALA A 69 -2.08 -5.40 3.42
CA ALA A 69 -1.48 -5.65 4.74
C ALA A 69 -0.68 -6.96 4.82
N SER A 70 -1.04 -7.97 4.03
CA SER A 70 -0.42 -9.30 4.09
C SER A 70 -0.53 -10.07 2.77
N SER A 71 0.33 -11.07 2.62
CA SER A 71 0.45 -11.87 1.38
C SER A 71 -0.69 -12.85 1.15
N ASP A 72 -1.42 -13.27 2.20
CA ASP A 72 -2.63 -14.08 2.08
C ASP A 72 -3.77 -13.31 1.37
N MET A 73 -3.79 -11.97 1.43
CA MET A 73 -4.76 -11.15 0.72
C MET A 73 -4.66 -11.24 -0.81
N ILE A 74 -3.51 -11.66 -1.37
CA ILE A 74 -3.40 -11.96 -2.81
C ILE A 74 -4.40 -13.07 -3.20
N ALA A 75 -4.56 -14.09 -2.36
CA ALA A 75 -5.49 -15.18 -2.60
C ALA A 75 -6.96 -14.78 -2.40
N GLN A 76 -7.21 -13.68 -1.68
CA GLN A 76 -8.54 -13.09 -1.52
C GLN A 76 -9.00 -12.36 -2.79
N GLY A 77 -8.07 -12.06 -3.72
CA GLY A 77 -8.40 -11.53 -5.03
C GLY A 77 -8.81 -10.06 -5.03
N VAL A 78 -8.09 -9.22 -4.27
CA VAL A 78 -8.33 -7.76 -4.25
C VAL A 78 -8.14 -7.19 -5.66
N ASP A 79 -9.16 -6.50 -6.18
CA ASP A 79 -9.17 -6.02 -7.55
C ASP A 79 -8.31 -4.76 -7.74
N VAL A 80 -7.67 -4.70 -8.91
CA VAL A 80 -7.01 -3.50 -9.44
C VAL A 80 -8.01 -2.81 -10.38
N LEU A 81 -8.27 -1.54 -10.09
CA LEU A 81 -9.25 -0.73 -10.80
C LEU A 81 -8.56 0.28 -11.71
N ALA A 82 -9.17 0.56 -12.85
CA ALA A 82 -8.75 1.67 -13.69
C ALA A 82 -9.02 3.00 -12.98
N SER A 83 -7.98 3.81 -12.75
CA SER A 83 -8.12 5.12 -12.10
C SER A 83 -8.81 6.16 -12.98
N ALA A 84 -8.83 5.98 -14.30
CA ALA A 84 -9.48 6.91 -15.23
C ALA A 84 -9.91 6.18 -16.51
N ALA A 85 -10.90 6.75 -17.20
CA ALA A 85 -11.36 6.23 -18.49
C ALA A 85 -10.29 6.40 -19.58
N GLY A 86 -10.20 5.46 -20.51
CA GLY A 86 -9.19 5.49 -21.58
C GLY A 86 -9.19 4.24 -22.44
N VAL A 87 -8.07 4.00 -23.12
CA VAL A 87 -7.87 2.84 -23.98
C VAL A 87 -6.64 2.07 -23.54
N VAL A 88 -6.79 0.76 -23.36
CA VAL A 88 -5.66 -0.13 -23.01
C VAL A 88 -4.64 -0.14 -24.15
N SER A 89 -3.42 0.32 -23.87
CA SER A 89 -2.33 0.39 -24.85
C SER A 89 -1.30 -0.73 -24.66
N GLY A 90 -1.19 -1.28 -23.44
CA GLY A 90 -0.24 -2.33 -23.09
C GLY A 90 -0.82 -3.29 -22.07
N VAL A 91 -0.50 -4.57 -22.22
CA VAL A 91 -0.85 -5.65 -21.31
C VAL A 91 0.34 -6.58 -21.20
N ARG A 92 0.63 -7.07 -19.99
CA ARG A 92 1.50 -8.21 -19.76
C ARG A 92 0.89 -9.09 -18.67
N ASP A 93 0.90 -10.40 -18.88
CA ASP A 93 0.50 -11.38 -17.88
C ASP A 93 1.42 -12.62 -17.91
N GLY A 94 1.23 -13.55 -16.98
CA GLY A 94 1.89 -14.84 -16.87
C GLY A 94 3.14 -14.86 -15.98
N ILE A 95 3.57 -13.72 -15.43
CA ILE A 95 4.68 -13.68 -14.44
C ILE A 95 4.21 -14.18 -13.09
N GLU A 96 4.95 -15.14 -12.54
CA GLU A 96 4.71 -15.69 -11.21
C GLU A 96 4.81 -14.62 -10.12
N ASP A 97 3.93 -14.73 -9.13
CA ASP A 97 3.98 -13.96 -7.90
C ASP A 97 5.11 -14.45 -6.99
N VAL A 98 6.31 -13.91 -7.20
CA VAL A 98 7.50 -14.24 -6.41
C VAL A 98 8.02 -12.99 -5.75
N ARG A 99 8.18 -13.03 -4.41
CA ARG A 99 8.71 -11.90 -3.65
C ARG A 99 10.09 -11.52 -4.18
N PHE A 100 10.23 -10.28 -4.63
CA PHE A 100 11.50 -9.74 -5.08
C PHE A 100 12.47 -9.57 -3.92
N THR A 101 13.72 -10.00 -4.15
CA THR A 101 14.87 -9.83 -3.27
C THR A 101 16.12 -9.62 -4.11
N SER A 102 17.22 -9.18 -3.52
CA SER A 102 18.50 -9.12 -4.23
C SER A 102 18.98 -10.48 -4.75
N LYS A 103 18.45 -11.61 -4.23
CA LYS A 103 18.84 -12.96 -4.65
C LYS A 103 18.19 -13.40 -5.97
N ASN A 104 17.04 -12.84 -6.33
CA ASN A 104 16.31 -13.19 -7.55
C ASN A 104 16.20 -12.01 -8.53
N SER A 105 17.06 -11.00 -8.38
CA SER A 105 16.95 -9.76 -9.17
C SER A 105 17.03 -9.97 -10.68
N GLN A 106 17.92 -10.88 -11.09
CA GLN A 106 18.14 -11.26 -12.49
C GLN A 106 16.87 -11.79 -13.17
N ALA A 107 15.96 -12.43 -12.43
CA ALA A 107 14.72 -12.99 -12.98
C ALA A 107 13.70 -11.91 -13.38
N THR A 108 13.88 -10.67 -12.91
CA THR A 108 12.96 -9.54 -13.13
C THR A 108 13.48 -8.51 -14.12
N GLU A 109 14.70 -8.68 -14.65
CA GLU A 109 15.31 -7.73 -15.59
C GLU A 109 14.48 -7.60 -16.89
N GLY A 110 14.15 -6.37 -17.28
CA GLY A 110 13.29 -6.06 -18.42
C GLY A 110 11.79 -6.38 -18.19
N ARG A 111 11.44 -6.87 -17.00
CA ARG A 111 10.07 -7.22 -16.58
C ARG A 111 9.80 -6.69 -15.18
N GLU A 112 10.36 -5.54 -14.84
CA GLU A 112 10.32 -4.96 -13.49
C GLU A 112 8.88 -4.69 -13.06
N CYS A 113 8.02 -4.24 -13.98
CA CYS A 113 6.59 -4.03 -13.75
C CYS A 113 5.80 -5.34 -13.50
N GLY A 114 6.37 -6.52 -13.80
CA GLY A 114 5.65 -7.79 -13.70
C GLY A 114 4.46 -7.84 -14.66
N ASN A 115 3.35 -8.41 -14.19
CA ASN A 115 2.06 -8.34 -14.88
C ASN A 115 1.46 -6.95 -14.67
N GLY A 116 0.81 -6.43 -15.69
CA GLY A 116 0.36 -5.05 -15.66
C GLY A 116 -0.40 -4.60 -16.90
N VAL A 117 -1.00 -3.42 -16.76
CA VAL A 117 -1.81 -2.76 -17.78
C VAL A 117 -1.31 -1.33 -17.96
N ILE A 118 -1.33 -0.84 -19.20
CA ILE A 118 -1.10 0.57 -19.52
C ILE A 118 -2.37 1.10 -20.18
N ILE A 119 -2.89 2.22 -19.68
CA ILE A 119 -4.06 2.89 -20.22
C ILE A 119 -3.63 4.27 -20.72
N ARG A 120 -3.98 4.59 -21.96
CA ARG A 120 -3.83 5.93 -22.52
C ARG A 120 -5.13 6.70 -22.36
N HIS A 121 -4.99 7.95 -21.96
CA HIS A 121 -6.09 8.89 -21.78
C HIS A 121 -5.92 10.06 -22.76
N ASP A 122 -6.92 10.93 -22.82
CA ASP A 122 -6.83 12.16 -23.60
C ASP A 122 -5.73 13.09 -23.06
N GLY A 123 -5.29 14.06 -23.86
CA GLY A 123 -4.36 15.10 -23.40
C GLY A 123 -2.92 14.64 -23.13
N GLY A 124 -2.52 13.48 -23.68
CA GLY A 124 -1.15 12.94 -23.55
C GLY A 124 -0.92 12.16 -22.25
N TRP A 125 -1.98 11.94 -21.47
CA TRP A 125 -1.91 11.24 -20.19
C TRP A 125 -1.85 9.71 -20.37
N GLU A 126 -1.12 9.05 -19.47
CA GLU A 126 -1.00 7.61 -19.40
C GLU A 126 -0.96 7.15 -17.93
N THR A 127 -1.68 6.08 -17.60
CA THR A 127 -1.54 5.37 -16.32
C THR A 127 -0.98 3.98 -16.56
N GLN A 128 -0.08 3.54 -15.70
CA GLN A 128 0.50 2.20 -15.72
C GLN A 128 0.30 1.53 -14.36
N TYR A 129 -0.26 0.33 -14.40
CA TYR A 129 -0.55 -0.52 -13.25
C TYR A 129 0.40 -1.72 -13.31
N CYS A 130 1.19 -1.92 -12.26
CA CYS A 130 2.20 -2.97 -12.19
C CYS A 130 1.96 -3.92 -11.01
N HIS A 131 2.69 -5.04 -11.02
CA HIS A 131 2.75 -6.05 -9.96
C HIS A 131 1.44 -6.83 -9.76
N MET A 132 0.61 -6.92 -10.81
CA MET A 132 -0.65 -7.66 -10.76
C MET A 132 -0.42 -9.18 -10.61
N ARG A 133 -1.40 -9.88 -10.05
CA ARG A 133 -1.36 -11.32 -9.80
C ARG A 133 -1.25 -12.11 -11.11
N GLN A 134 -0.49 -13.20 -11.09
CA GLN A 134 -0.33 -14.09 -12.24
C GLN A 134 -1.70 -14.58 -12.75
N ASN A 135 -1.91 -14.45 -14.06
CA ASN A 135 -3.13 -14.87 -14.78
C ASN A 135 -4.40 -14.16 -14.31
N SER A 136 -4.27 -12.96 -13.72
CA SER A 136 -5.41 -12.17 -13.27
C SER A 136 -5.78 -11.04 -14.21
N VAL A 137 -4.94 -10.69 -15.19
CA VAL A 137 -5.23 -9.57 -16.08
C VAL A 137 -6.41 -9.94 -16.98
N SER A 138 -7.47 -9.16 -16.92
CA SER A 138 -8.77 -9.47 -17.51
C SER A 138 -9.14 -8.58 -18.70
N VAL A 139 -8.22 -7.72 -19.12
CA VAL A 139 -8.40 -6.75 -20.21
C VAL A 139 -7.45 -6.99 -21.37
N GLU A 140 -7.83 -6.51 -22.55
CA GLU A 140 -7.05 -6.68 -23.79
C GLU A 140 -6.60 -5.35 -24.38
N ARG A 141 -5.50 -5.36 -25.15
CA ARG A 141 -5.04 -4.17 -25.87
C ARG A 141 -6.13 -3.66 -26.83
N GLY A 142 -6.40 -2.37 -26.79
CA GLY A 142 -7.42 -1.70 -27.60
C GLY A 142 -8.80 -1.63 -26.93
N GLN A 143 -8.98 -2.29 -25.78
CA GLN A 143 -10.22 -2.20 -25.01
C GLN A 143 -10.44 -0.78 -24.47
N GLN A 144 -11.67 -0.29 -24.59
CA GLN A 144 -12.12 0.94 -23.94
C GLN A 144 -12.46 0.63 -22.49
N ILE A 145 -12.00 1.49 -21.59
CA ILE A 145 -12.08 1.34 -20.15
C ILE A 145 -12.73 2.59 -19.56
N GLN A 146 -13.59 2.41 -18.56
CA GLN A 146 -14.10 3.46 -17.69
C GLN A 146 -13.35 3.46 -16.35
N ALA A 147 -13.37 4.59 -15.64
CA ALA A 147 -12.86 4.64 -14.27
C ALA A 147 -13.64 3.64 -13.40
N GLY A 148 -12.93 2.86 -12.59
CA GLY A 148 -13.49 1.80 -11.75
C GLY A 148 -13.65 0.44 -12.42
N ASP A 149 -13.39 0.30 -13.73
CA ASP A 149 -13.39 -1.03 -14.36
C ASP A 149 -12.25 -1.90 -13.79
N VAL A 150 -12.54 -3.18 -13.58
CA VAL A 150 -11.55 -4.16 -13.12
C VAL A 150 -10.55 -4.46 -14.23
N LEU A 151 -9.26 -4.32 -13.91
CA LEU A 151 -8.14 -4.63 -14.82
C LEU A 151 -7.56 -6.03 -14.55
N GLY A 152 -7.73 -6.51 -13.32
CA GLY A 152 -7.22 -7.77 -12.79
C GLY A 152 -7.06 -7.67 -11.28
N GLN A 153 -6.12 -8.41 -10.68
CA GLN A 153 -6.00 -8.49 -9.22
C GLN A 153 -4.61 -8.07 -8.72
N VAL A 154 -4.55 -7.57 -7.50
CA VAL A 154 -3.30 -7.21 -6.82
C VAL A 154 -2.45 -8.46 -6.60
N GLY A 155 -1.17 -8.39 -6.93
CA GLY A 155 -0.23 -9.50 -6.79
C GLY A 155 1.11 -9.05 -6.21
N MET A 156 2.15 -9.78 -6.59
CA MET A 156 3.54 -9.54 -6.22
C MET A 156 4.48 -9.95 -7.36
N SER A 157 4.02 -9.83 -8.61
CA SER A 157 4.81 -10.17 -9.79
C SER A 157 5.87 -9.10 -10.11
N GLY A 158 6.96 -9.49 -10.76
CA GLY A 158 8.03 -8.55 -11.14
C GLY A 158 8.86 -8.08 -9.94
N ARG A 159 9.25 -6.80 -9.93
CA ARG A 159 10.16 -6.21 -8.93
C ARG A 159 9.44 -5.76 -7.65
N ALA A 160 8.54 -6.60 -7.12
CA ALA A 160 7.71 -6.31 -5.95
C ALA A 160 8.20 -7.05 -4.70
N ALA A 161 8.61 -6.32 -3.67
CA ALA A 161 9.06 -6.91 -2.40
C ALA A 161 7.93 -7.20 -1.41
N PHE A 162 6.71 -6.72 -1.68
CA PHE A 162 5.48 -6.87 -0.91
C PHE A 162 4.26 -6.81 -1.85
N PRO A 163 3.07 -7.31 -1.46
CA PRO A 163 1.88 -7.29 -2.30
C PRO A 163 1.34 -5.87 -2.46
N HIS A 164 1.24 -5.39 -3.70
CA HIS A 164 0.71 -4.07 -4.01
C HIS A 164 0.38 -3.93 -5.50
N VAL A 165 -0.42 -2.92 -5.83
CA VAL A 165 -0.45 -2.35 -7.18
C VAL A 165 0.36 -1.06 -7.19
N HIS A 166 1.31 -0.97 -8.11
CA HIS A 166 2.05 0.27 -8.35
C HIS A 166 1.38 1.04 -9.48
N LEU A 167 1.01 2.29 -9.21
CA LEU A 167 0.45 3.23 -10.19
C LEU A 167 1.50 4.26 -10.58
N SER A 168 1.96 4.24 -11.83
CA SER A 168 2.67 5.37 -12.43
C SER A 168 1.70 6.24 -13.22
N VAL A 169 1.79 7.55 -13.08
CA VAL A 169 1.05 8.53 -13.89
C VAL A 169 2.07 9.29 -14.75
N ARG A 170 1.76 9.46 -16.04
CA ARG A 170 2.62 10.18 -16.97
C ARG A 170 1.84 11.14 -17.85
N ARG A 171 2.48 12.23 -18.25
CA ARG A 171 2.00 13.14 -19.29
C ARG A 171 3.10 13.35 -20.32
N ASP A 172 2.81 13.04 -21.58
CA ASP A 172 3.76 13.15 -22.69
C ASP A 172 5.10 12.45 -22.41
N GLY A 173 5.03 11.31 -21.71
CA GLY A 173 6.19 10.49 -21.33
C GLY A 173 6.90 10.89 -20.02
N ASN A 174 6.57 12.03 -19.43
CA ASN A 174 7.16 12.49 -18.16
C ASN A 174 6.36 11.95 -16.98
N VAL A 175 7.03 11.54 -15.90
CA VAL A 175 6.38 11.12 -14.65
C VAL A 175 5.72 12.33 -14.01
N VAL A 176 4.49 12.14 -13.53
CA VAL A 176 3.73 13.13 -12.76
C VAL A 176 3.34 12.48 -11.44
N ASP A 177 3.55 13.18 -10.33
CA ASP A 177 3.03 12.74 -9.04
C ASP A 177 1.54 13.11 -8.95
N PRO A 178 0.63 12.15 -8.78
CA PRO A 178 -0.79 12.46 -8.66
C PRO A 178 -1.15 13.26 -7.40
N PHE A 179 -0.28 13.33 -6.39
CA PHE A 179 -0.46 14.13 -5.18
C PHE A 179 0.10 15.56 -5.30
N ASP A 180 0.97 15.81 -6.28
CA ASP A 180 1.57 17.13 -6.57
C ASP A 180 1.87 17.22 -8.07
N PRO A 181 0.84 17.44 -8.91
CA PRO A 181 0.98 17.39 -10.37
C PRO A 181 1.66 18.63 -10.96
N ASP A 182 1.76 19.73 -10.20
CA ASP A 182 2.45 20.95 -10.64
C ASP A 182 3.93 21.00 -10.19
N GLY A 183 4.32 20.13 -9.24
CA GLY A 183 5.68 19.97 -8.73
C GLY A 183 6.08 21.02 -7.69
N THR A 184 5.12 21.76 -7.15
CA THR A 184 5.35 22.80 -6.13
C THR A 184 5.33 22.18 -4.74
N ILE A 185 6.45 21.58 -4.36
CA ILE A 185 6.57 20.86 -3.08
C ILE A 185 6.37 21.82 -1.88
N THR A 186 5.29 21.59 -1.14
CA THR A 186 5.01 22.25 0.14
C THR A 186 5.15 21.24 1.28
N CYS A 187 6.35 21.16 1.86
CA CYS A 187 6.64 20.16 2.90
C CYS A 187 5.68 20.24 4.10
N GLY A 188 5.27 19.08 4.61
CA GLY A 188 4.48 18.94 5.84
C GLY A 188 2.97 19.13 5.68
N GLU A 189 2.50 19.53 4.50
CA GLU A 189 1.07 19.65 4.17
C GLU A 189 0.77 18.89 2.88
N VAL A 190 -0.47 18.43 2.74
CA VAL A 190 -0.96 17.84 1.49
C VAL A 190 -1.63 18.95 0.69
N ASP A 191 -1.14 19.21 -0.53
CA ASP A 191 -1.77 20.19 -1.42
C ASP A 191 -3.20 19.74 -1.79
N GLN A 192 -4.08 20.72 -2.02
CA GLN A 192 -5.40 20.49 -2.59
C GLN A 192 -5.34 20.35 -4.13
N ASN A 193 -4.29 20.87 -4.77
CA ASN A 193 -4.06 20.67 -6.19
C ASN A 193 -3.52 19.25 -6.42
N THR A 194 -4.44 18.30 -6.61
CA THR A 194 -4.09 16.90 -6.88
C THR A 194 -4.86 16.39 -8.09
N LEU A 195 -4.43 15.26 -8.66
CA LEU A 195 -5.18 14.59 -9.72
C LEU A 195 -6.34 13.74 -9.17
N TRP A 196 -6.47 13.60 -7.85
CA TRP A 196 -7.45 12.70 -7.23
C TRP A 196 -8.83 13.34 -7.12
N SER A 197 -9.85 12.61 -7.56
CA SER A 197 -11.26 12.97 -7.34
C SER A 197 -11.68 12.83 -5.87
N ASP A 198 -11.18 11.79 -5.23
CA ASP A 198 -11.21 11.58 -3.78
C ASP A 198 -9.78 11.30 -3.32
N LEU A 199 -9.24 12.18 -2.48
CA LEU A 199 -7.83 12.19 -2.12
C LEU A 199 -7.52 11.00 -1.19
N PRO A 200 -6.62 10.08 -1.58
CA PRO A 200 -6.20 9.00 -0.70
C PRO A 200 -5.61 9.52 0.62
N PRO A 201 -5.87 8.84 1.75
CA PRO A 201 -5.36 9.26 3.05
C PRO A 201 -3.82 9.21 3.06
N TYR A 202 -3.21 10.33 3.43
CA TYR A 202 -1.76 10.40 3.60
C TYR A 202 -1.34 9.89 4.98
N ARG A 203 -0.34 9.00 5.01
CA ARG A 203 0.34 8.50 6.22
C ARG A 203 1.85 8.53 6.01
N ALA A 204 2.58 9.19 6.91
CA ALA A 204 4.05 9.28 6.88
C ALA A 204 4.75 7.99 7.40
N GLY A 205 4.20 6.81 7.09
CA GLY A 205 4.51 5.54 7.77
C GLY A 205 3.48 5.20 8.84
N GLY A 206 3.56 3.98 9.37
CA GLY A 206 2.53 3.48 10.27
C GLY A 206 2.68 2.02 10.67
N ILE A 207 1.64 1.51 11.33
CA ILE A 207 1.45 0.12 11.72
C ILE A 207 0.59 -0.55 10.64
N ILE A 208 1.12 -1.61 10.05
CA ILE A 208 0.41 -2.46 9.07
C ILE A 208 -0.55 -3.39 9.83
N SER A 209 -0.03 -4.07 10.84
CA SER A 209 -0.81 -5.00 11.66
C SER A 209 -0.18 -5.23 13.02
N ILE A 210 -0.99 -5.68 13.96
CA ILE A 210 -0.57 -6.16 15.27
C ILE A 210 -1.10 -7.57 15.49
N GLY A 211 -0.43 -8.35 16.33
CA GLY A 211 -0.86 -9.72 16.60
C GLY A 211 -0.21 -10.33 17.83
N THR A 212 -0.61 -11.56 18.11
CA THR A 212 -0.09 -12.36 19.23
C THR A 212 0.44 -13.70 18.77
N GLY A 213 1.45 -14.22 19.47
CA GLY A 213 2.04 -15.53 19.20
C GLY A 213 2.44 -16.28 20.47
N ALA A 214 2.64 -17.59 20.36
CA ALA A 214 3.18 -18.44 21.43
C ALA A 214 4.71 -18.30 21.60
N GLU A 215 5.37 -17.70 20.63
CA GLU A 215 6.79 -17.38 20.58
C GLU A 215 7.01 -16.16 19.70
N VAL A 216 8.25 -15.65 19.60
CA VAL A 216 8.54 -14.52 18.71
C VAL A 216 8.44 -15.03 17.28
N PRO A 217 7.48 -14.55 16.47
CA PRO A 217 7.27 -15.10 15.15
C PRO A 217 8.41 -14.71 14.20
N GLU A 218 8.65 -15.59 13.23
CA GLU A 218 9.46 -15.25 12.06
C GLU A 218 8.77 -14.16 11.24
N PHE A 219 9.57 -13.25 10.67
CA PHE A 219 9.01 -12.10 9.96
C PHE A 219 8.29 -12.48 8.65
N SER A 220 8.58 -13.66 8.07
CA SER A 220 7.76 -14.21 6.98
C SER A 220 6.34 -14.51 7.44
N SER A 221 6.17 -15.21 8.56
CA SER A 221 4.85 -15.58 9.09
C SER A 221 3.99 -14.37 9.42
N VAL A 222 4.60 -13.27 9.87
CA VAL A 222 3.93 -11.99 10.09
C VAL A 222 3.42 -11.39 8.77
N ARG A 223 4.26 -11.38 7.73
CA ARG A 223 3.89 -10.86 6.40
C ARG A 223 2.85 -11.72 5.69
N ASP A 224 2.85 -13.02 5.97
CA ASP A 224 1.94 -13.99 5.39
C ASP A 224 0.65 -14.14 6.22
N ASN A 225 0.51 -13.39 7.32
CA ASN A 225 -0.62 -13.47 8.25
C ASN A 225 -0.88 -14.91 8.75
N SER A 226 0.19 -15.63 9.09
CA SER A 226 0.15 -17.06 9.42
C SER A 226 0.73 -17.38 10.81
N VAL A 227 0.86 -16.36 11.68
CA VAL A 227 1.35 -16.55 13.04
C VAL A 227 0.34 -17.36 13.86
N PRO A 228 0.72 -18.53 14.42
CA PRO A 228 -0.18 -19.30 15.27
C PRO A 228 -0.56 -18.54 16.53
N LEU A 229 -1.86 -18.51 16.84
CA LEU A 229 -2.35 -17.88 18.06
C LEU A 229 -1.86 -18.66 19.30
N PRO A 230 -1.51 -17.95 20.38
CA PRO A 230 -1.20 -18.59 21.65
C PRO A 230 -2.46 -19.16 22.30
N ASN A 231 -2.26 -20.06 23.26
CA ASN A 231 -3.29 -20.61 24.12
C ASN A 231 -2.86 -20.55 25.59
N ALA A 232 -3.72 -21.01 26.50
CA ALA A 232 -3.47 -20.95 27.94
C ALA A 232 -2.23 -21.74 28.41
N GLN A 233 -1.70 -22.65 27.59
CA GLN A 233 -0.51 -23.47 27.88
C GLN A 233 0.72 -23.03 27.07
N SER A 234 0.63 -22.00 26.23
CA SER A 234 1.77 -21.50 25.48
C SER A 234 2.92 -21.09 26.41
N GLU A 235 4.14 -21.51 26.10
CA GLU A 235 5.32 -21.24 26.94
C GLU A 235 5.63 -19.75 27.06
N ALA A 236 5.16 -18.94 26.11
CA ALA A 236 5.16 -17.50 26.19
C ALA A 236 3.88 -16.91 25.60
N LEU A 237 3.54 -15.69 26.03
CA LEU A 237 2.68 -14.79 25.27
C LEU A 237 3.58 -13.72 24.65
N VAL A 238 3.51 -13.63 23.33
CA VAL A 238 4.19 -12.61 22.54
C VAL A 238 3.15 -11.69 21.94
N PHE A 239 3.42 -10.38 22.00
CA PHE A 239 2.70 -9.34 21.28
C PHE A 239 3.66 -8.68 20.29
N TYR A 240 3.21 -8.46 19.07
CA TYR A 240 4.04 -7.89 18.02
C TYR A 240 3.32 -6.83 17.19
N ALA A 241 4.11 -5.99 16.53
CA ALA A 241 3.68 -5.03 15.54
C ALA A 241 4.51 -5.15 14.26
N PHE A 242 3.81 -5.11 13.13
CA PHE A 242 4.36 -5.00 11.79
C PHE A 242 4.12 -3.56 11.31
N LEU A 243 5.17 -2.90 10.82
CA LEU A 243 5.16 -1.47 10.51
C LEU A 243 5.74 -1.21 9.12
N PHE A 244 5.38 -0.07 8.53
CA PHE A 244 5.99 0.48 7.32
C PHE A 244 6.51 1.90 7.53
N GLY A 245 7.45 2.32 6.70
CA GLY A 245 7.90 3.72 6.65
C GLY A 245 8.58 4.22 7.93
N THR A 246 9.08 3.33 8.79
CA THR A 246 9.77 3.73 10.03
C THR A 246 11.08 4.44 9.71
N GLN A 247 11.39 5.49 10.49
CA GLN A 247 12.53 6.38 10.28
C GLN A 247 13.54 6.29 11.42
N LYS A 248 14.76 6.79 11.17
CA LYS A 248 15.75 6.94 12.24
C LYS A 248 15.23 7.96 13.26
N GLY A 249 15.21 7.58 14.54
CA GLY A 249 14.71 8.42 15.62
C GLY A 249 13.27 8.15 16.03
N ASP A 250 12.51 7.38 15.23
CA ASP A 250 11.19 6.91 15.66
C ASP A 250 11.31 6.01 16.89
N VAL A 251 10.25 5.99 17.71
CA VAL A 251 10.09 5.06 18.83
C VAL A 251 8.89 4.17 18.56
N VAL A 252 9.09 2.86 18.60
CA VAL A 252 7.99 1.88 18.61
C VAL A 252 7.76 1.45 20.04
N GLN A 253 6.61 1.81 20.59
CA GLN A 253 6.18 1.43 21.93
C GLN A 253 5.23 0.25 21.83
N LEU A 254 5.54 -0.83 22.56
CA LEU A 254 4.66 -2.00 22.68
C LEU A 254 4.36 -2.26 24.15
N SER A 255 3.12 -2.63 24.48
CA SER A 255 2.74 -3.11 25.80
C SER A 255 1.75 -4.26 25.70
N LEU A 256 1.82 -5.19 26.67
CA LEU A 256 0.88 -6.29 26.83
C LEU A 256 0.45 -6.37 28.29
N SER A 257 -0.84 -6.26 28.54
CA SER A 257 -1.45 -6.33 29.88
C SER A 257 -2.28 -7.60 30.05
N GLY A 258 -2.38 -8.10 31.28
CA GLY A 258 -3.16 -9.27 31.63
C GLY A 258 -4.62 -8.96 32.00
N PRO A 259 -5.42 -9.99 32.33
CA PRO A 259 -6.85 -9.85 32.65
C PRO A 259 -7.15 -9.04 33.91
N ASP A 260 -6.17 -8.88 34.80
CA ASP A 260 -6.24 -8.04 35.99
C ASP A 260 -5.91 -6.56 35.72
N GLY A 261 -5.60 -6.22 34.47
CA GLY A 261 -5.12 -4.89 34.06
C GLY A 261 -3.64 -4.66 34.34
N GLY A 262 -2.91 -5.63 34.90
CA GLY A 262 -1.48 -5.52 35.18
C GLY A 262 -0.64 -5.62 33.91
N VAL A 263 0.34 -4.73 33.74
CA VAL A 263 1.29 -4.78 32.62
C VAL A 263 2.21 -6.00 32.78
N LEU A 264 2.16 -6.93 31.84
CA LEU A 264 2.99 -8.13 31.85
C LEU A 264 4.40 -7.86 31.33
N VAL A 265 4.46 -7.06 30.26
CA VAL A 265 5.66 -6.63 29.55
C VAL A 265 5.36 -5.38 28.73
N GLU A 266 6.31 -4.45 28.70
CA GLU A 266 6.30 -3.28 27.82
C GLU A 266 7.72 -2.97 27.35
N ARG A 267 7.83 -2.28 26.21
CA ARG A 267 9.13 -1.84 25.67
C ARG A 267 8.97 -0.69 24.70
N ASP A 268 9.84 0.29 24.88
CA ASP A 268 10.12 1.33 23.88
C ASP A 268 11.34 0.93 23.06
N THR A 269 11.21 0.95 21.73
CA THR A 269 12.28 0.60 20.81
C THR A 269 12.64 1.78 19.91
N LEU A 270 13.83 2.34 20.11
CA LEU A 270 14.40 3.36 19.23
C LEU A 270 14.80 2.76 17.88
N MET A 271 14.27 3.33 16.80
CA MET A 271 14.58 2.97 15.43
C MET A 271 15.90 3.63 15.02
N LYS A 272 16.91 2.80 14.72
CA LYS A 272 18.28 3.27 14.44
C LYS A 272 18.51 3.68 12.97
N ARG A 273 17.60 3.30 12.09
CA ARG A 273 17.68 3.52 10.64
C ARG A 273 16.28 3.53 10.04
N ARG A 274 16.20 4.07 8.84
CA ARG A 274 15.01 3.97 7.99
C ARG A 274 14.78 2.52 7.56
N GLN A 275 13.53 2.08 7.54
CA GLN A 275 13.13 0.77 7.03
C GLN A 275 11.79 0.89 6.30
N ALA A 276 11.72 0.40 5.06
CA ALA A 276 10.46 0.36 4.29
C ALA A 276 9.39 -0.47 5.01
N GLN A 277 9.80 -1.62 5.56
CA GLN A 277 9.00 -2.49 6.42
C GLN A 277 9.83 -2.92 7.63
N SER A 278 9.22 -3.01 8.81
CA SER A 278 9.89 -3.42 10.04
C SER A 278 8.96 -4.16 10.99
N PHE A 279 9.54 -4.95 11.89
CA PHE A 279 8.80 -5.80 12.82
C PHE A 279 9.38 -5.66 14.23
N ARG A 280 8.52 -5.55 15.24
CA ARG A 280 8.91 -5.50 16.66
C ARG A 280 8.01 -6.42 17.47
N ALA A 281 8.59 -7.08 18.46
CA ALA A 281 7.87 -7.97 19.35
C ALA A 281 8.36 -7.83 20.80
N ILE A 282 7.44 -8.03 21.73
CA ILE A 282 7.68 -8.20 23.16
C ILE A 282 7.02 -9.48 23.62
N GLY A 283 7.50 -10.06 24.71
CA GLY A 283 6.87 -11.27 25.23
C GLY A 283 7.18 -11.54 26.68
N LYS A 284 6.31 -12.32 27.29
CA LYS A 284 6.42 -12.81 28.66
C LYS A 284 6.41 -14.33 28.65
N LYS A 285 7.41 -14.94 29.27
CA LYS A 285 7.43 -16.39 29.49
C LYS A 285 6.47 -16.78 30.61
N LEU A 286 5.79 -17.90 30.42
CA LEU A 286 4.95 -18.52 31.43
C LEU A 286 5.84 -18.95 32.61
N ARG A 287 5.41 -18.65 33.83
CA ARG A 287 6.08 -19.05 35.09
C ARG A 287 5.20 -19.87 36.01
N ALA A 288 3.96 -20.11 35.61
CA ALA A 288 2.95 -20.89 36.31
C ALA A 288 2.55 -22.10 35.44
N GLU A 289 1.59 -22.90 35.89
CA GLU A 289 1.09 -24.05 35.10
C GLU A 289 0.34 -23.62 33.83
N ARG A 290 -0.33 -22.45 33.87
CA ARG A 290 -1.07 -21.88 32.74
C ARG A 290 -1.20 -20.37 32.86
N TRP A 291 -1.52 -19.72 31.75
CA TRP A 291 -1.95 -18.32 31.73
C TRP A 291 -3.34 -18.17 32.37
N PRO A 292 -3.56 -17.12 33.18
CA PRO A 292 -4.90 -16.76 33.66
C PRO A 292 -5.91 -16.65 32.50
N ALA A 293 -7.13 -17.15 32.73
CA ALA A 293 -8.22 -16.96 31.78
C ALA A 293 -8.64 -15.48 31.76
N GLY A 294 -9.07 -14.99 30.60
CA GLY A 294 -9.57 -13.63 30.42
C GLY A 294 -8.93 -12.87 29.26
N ALA A 295 -9.18 -11.56 29.24
CA ALA A 295 -8.74 -10.65 28.20
C ALA A 295 -7.31 -10.15 28.45
N TYR A 296 -6.48 -10.20 27.42
CA TYR A 296 -5.13 -9.65 27.38
C TYR A 296 -5.12 -8.53 26.36
N GLU A 297 -4.70 -7.33 26.79
CA GLU A 297 -4.72 -6.13 25.95
C GLU A 297 -3.31 -5.83 25.44
N GLY A 298 -3.14 -5.86 24.12
CA GLY A 298 -1.92 -5.48 23.44
C GLY A 298 -2.05 -4.09 22.82
N ASN A 299 -1.12 -3.18 23.10
CA ASN A 299 -1.09 -1.84 22.51
C ASN A 299 0.23 -1.58 21.80
N ALA A 300 0.16 -1.06 20.58
CA ALA A 300 1.31 -0.63 19.80
C ALA A 300 1.17 0.83 19.38
N ALA A 301 2.24 1.61 19.51
CA ALA A 301 2.31 2.98 19.00
C ALA A 301 3.61 3.22 18.24
N LEU A 302 3.50 3.90 17.10
CA LEU A 302 4.63 4.49 16.38
C LEU A 302 4.69 5.97 16.73
N ILE A 303 5.82 6.42 17.27
CA ILE A 303 6.03 7.80 17.71
C ILE A 303 7.18 8.41 16.92
N ARG A 304 6.95 9.60 16.36
CA ARG A 304 7.97 10.39 15.63
C ARG A 304 8.07 11.77 16.23
N SER A 305 9.29 12.18 16.59
CA SER A 305 9.55 13.50 17.18
C SER A 305 8.63 13.83 18.38
N GLY A 306 8.32 12.82 19.20
CA GLY A 306 7.45 12.95 20.37
C GLY A 306 5.94 12.96 20.08
N LYS A 307 5.50 12.85 18.82
CA LYS A 307 4.08 12.77 18.44
C LYS A 307 3.72 11.35 18.01
N ILE A 308 2.53 10.89 18.39
CA ILE A 308 1.98 9.63 17.90
C ILE A 308 1.71 9.79 16.40
N VAL A 309 2.37 8.98 15.59
CA VAL A 309 2.09 8.81 14.17
C VAL A 309 0.87 7.91 14.01
N GLU A 310 0.85 6.81 14.78
CA GLU A 310 -0.26 5.87 14.81
C GLU A 310 -0.26 5.04 16.08
N GLN A 311 -1.44 4.58 16.49
CA GLN A 311 -1.63 3.63 17.56
C GLN A 311 -2.68 2.58 17.16
N GLN A 312 -2.43 1.33 17.52
CA GLN A 312 -3.38 0.22 17.37
C GLN A 312 -3.44 -0.58 18.66
N ALA A 313 -4.58 -1.23 18.91
CA ALA A 313 -4.80 -2.11 20.05
C ALA A 313 -5.54 -3.38 19.61
N LEU A 314 -5.24 -4.49 20.26
CA LEU A 314 -5.96 -5.76 20.11
C LEU A 314 -6.23 -6.38 21.47
N THR A 315 -7.27 -7.22 21.50
CA THR A 315 -7.60 -8.06 22.65
C THR A 315 -7.43 -9.53 22.30
N LEU A 316 -6.59 -10.24 23.05
CA LEU A 316 -6.48 -11.71 23.03
C LEU A 316 -7.28 -12.27 24.21
N THR A 317 -8.21 -13.19 23.95
CA THR A 317 -8.95 -13.86 25.04
C THR A 317 -8.46 -15.29 25.20
N LEU A 318 -7.99 -15.64 26.41
CA LEU A 318 -7.62 -17.01 26.76
C LEU A 318 -8.73 -17.68 27.60
N PRO A 319 -9.04 -18.96 27.34
CA PRO A 319 -10.00 -19.73 28.12
C PRO A 319 -9.44 -20.18 29.48
#